data_AF-A0A7J0GJ84-F1
#
_entry.id   AF-A0A7J0GJ84-F1
#
_cell.length_a   1.000
_cell.length_b   1.000
_cell.length_c   1.000
_cell.angle_alpha   90.00
_cell.angle_beta   90.00
_cell.angle_gamma   90.00
#
_symmetry.space_group_name_H-M   'P 1'
#
loop_
_entity.id
_entity.type
_entity.pdbx_description
1 polymer ?
#
loop_
_entity_poly.entity_id
_entity_poly.type
_entity_poly.pdbx_seq_one_letter_code
_entity_poly.pdbx_strand_id
1 'polypeptide(L)'
;MSDSMQKSGVPDFKDEKVDTGNKTCTDISSVQDELPIGDCALGPIQLGSKYLEKLHTILSTKENALSQTALRVLLRKRNKLSCQLRNLEDEIAVCDKNIQTILDGGEDNLAVKIEAIIDADNDELDDMCYENNWTLPTYRVSPVDGGFRANITVKGLDFECSEGSGLHSNPRLARESAAAQTIAKLRSMRGKIQ
;
A
#
# COMPACT_ATOMS: atom_id res chain seq x y z
N MET A 1 10.85 -19.74 -52.19
CA MET A 1 9.62 -19.18 -51.61
C MET A 1 9.77 -19.38 -50.11
N SER A 2 10.59 -18.57 -49.41
CA SER A 2 10.26 -17.22 -48.89
C SER A 2 9.06 -17.36 -47.93
N ASP A 3 9.12 -17.13 -46.61
CA ASP A 3 9.63 -16.03 -45.78
C ASP A 3 9.50 -16.49 -44.30
N SER A 4 9.99 -15.87 -43.23
CA SER A 4 10.98 -14.85 -42.90
C SER A 4 10.99 -14.79 -41.36
N MET A 5 12.15 -14.51 -40.75
CA MET A 5 12.34 -14.46 -39.29
C MET A 5 11.76 -13.18 -38.66
N GLN A 6 11.41 -13.23 -37.36
CA GLN A 6 11.86 -12.16 -36.46
C GLN A 6 12.01 -12.63 -35.00
N LYS A 7 13.28 -12.79 -34.58
CA LYS A 7 13.73 -12.80 -33.18
C LYS A 7 13.53 -11.40 -32.60
N SER A 8 12.88 -11.29 -31.43
CA SER A 8 12.94 -10.08 -30.60
C SER A 8 13.92 -10.31 -29.45
N GLY A 9 15.06 -9.62 -29.51
CA GLY A 9 16.09 -9.64 -28.48
C GLY A 9 15.73 -8.68 -27.34
N VAL A 10 15.82 -9.19 -26.11
CA VAL A 10 15.74 -8.42 -24.87
C VAL A 10 17.05 -7.64 -24.71
N PRO A 11 17.04 -6.31 -24.47
CA PRO A 11 18.22 -5.63 -24.00
C PRO A 11 18.32 -5.76 -22.47
N ASP A 12 19.42 -6.35 -22.06
CA ASP A 12 19.95 -6.44 -20.70
C ASP A 12 20.24 -5.01 -20.19
N PHE A 13 19.56 -4.59 -19.12
CA PHE A 13 19.78 -3.27 -18.50
C PHE A 13 20.75 -3.44 -17.33
N LYS A 14 22.00 -3.02 -17.56
CA LYS A 14 23.02 -2.94 -16.53
C LYS A 14 22.73 -1.78 -15.57
N ASP A 15 22.83 -2.08 -14.29
CA ASP A 15 22.81 -1.11 -13.18
C ASP A 15 23.98 -0.13 -13.31
N GLU A 16 23.67 1.17 -13.37
CA GLU A 16 24.66 2.22 -13.14
C GLU A 16 24.20 3.15 -12.01
N LYS A 17 25.13 3.35 -11.09
CA LYS A 17 25.03 3.88 -9.74
C LYS A 17 24.80 5.40 -9.76
N VAL A 18 23.70 5.88 -9.16
CA VAL A 18 23.46 7.31 -8.94
C VAL A 18 24.22 7.77 -7.69
N ASP A 19 25.26 8.58 -7.92
CA ASP A 19 25.88 9.41 -6.88
C ASP A 19 25.06 10.69 -6.71
N THR A 20 24.71 10.99 -5.46
CA THR A 20 23.86 12.13 -5.09
C THR A 20 24.76 13.30 -4.72
N GLY A 21 25.19 14.06 -5.72
CA GLY A 21 25.90 15.34 -5.56
C GLY A 21 24.92 16.51 -5.62
N ASN A 22 24.51 17.01 -4.46
CA ASN A 22 23.79 18.28 -4.30
C ASN A 22 24.69 19.46 -4.70
N LYS A 23 24.43 20.09 -5.86
CA LYS A 23 25.04 21.39 -6.19
C LYS A 23 23.98 22.47 -6.26
N THR A 24 23.90 23.22 -5.17
CA THR A 24 23.26 24.53 -5.06
C THR A 24 23.75 25.43 -6.20
N CYS A 25 22.84 25.88 -7.07
CA CYS A 25 23.14 26.94 -8.03
C CYS A 25 22.95 28.30 -7.35
N THR A 26 24.03 28.86 -6.84
CA THR A 26 24.23 30.30 -6.80
C THR A 26 25.24 30.60 -7.88
N ASP A 27 24.82 31.24 -8.97
CA ASP A 27 25.64 32.23 -9.67
C ASP A 27 24.72 33.06 -10.57
N ILE A 28 24.55 34.30 -10.15
CA ILE A 28 23.94 35.39 -10.89
C ILE A 28 25.04 35.89 -11.82
N SER A 29 24.92 35.66 -13.14
CA SER A 29 25.73 36.38 -14.13
C SER A 29 24.83 37.25 -14.97
N SER A 30 24.87 38.54 -14.63
CA SER A 30 24.35 39.68 -15.36
C SER A 30 24.70 39.64 -16.85
N VAL A 31 23.68 39.78 -17.70
CA VAL A 31 23.83 40.48 -18.98
C VAL A 31 22.69 41.49 -19.02
N GLN A 32 23.07 42.77 -18.88
CA GLN A 32 22.19 43.89 -19.09
C GLN A 32 21.86 43.99 -20.57
N ASP A 33 20.58 44.15 -20.88
CA ASP A 33 20.16 44.98 -22.00
C ASP A 33 18.94 45.76 -21.51
N GLU A 34 19.16 47.02 -21.16
CA GLU A 34 18.12 47.96 -20.78
C GLU A 34 17.11 48.10 -21.93
N LEU A 35 15.82 47.92 -21.63
CA LEU A 35 14.75 48.50 -22.45
C LEU A 35 14.12 49.66 -21.67
N PRO A 36 13.97 50.83 -22.30
CA PRO A 36 13.50 52.02 -21.60
C PRO A 36 12.04 51.82 -21.19
N ILE A 37 11.74 52.24 -19.95
CA ILE A 37 10.38 52.38 -19.44
C ILE A 37 9.71 53.50 -20.24
N GLY A 38 9.11 53.10 -21.36
CA GLY A 38 8.24 53.92 -22.19
C GLY A 38 6.80 53.49 -21.97
N ASP A 39 5.98 54.41 -21.48
CA ASP A 39 4.55 54.27 -21.29
C ASP A 39 3.87 53.99 -22.65
N CYS A 40 3.52 52.73 -22.89
CA CYS A 40 2.94 52.27 -24.14
C CYS A 40 1.74 51.38 -23.81
N ALA A 41 0.55 51.78 -24.26
CA ALA A 41 -0.66 50.99 -24.20
C ALA A 41 -0.40 49.54 -24.63
N LEU A 42 -0.90 48.58 -23.83
CA LEU A 42 -0.85 47.14 -24.07
C LEU A 42 -1.59 46.79 -25.39
N GLY A 43 -0.89 46.95 -26.51
CA GLY A 43 -1.26 46.33 -27.76
C GLY A 43 -1.02 44.81 -27.69
N PRO A 44 -1.77 43.98 -28.42
CA PRO A 44 -1.52 42.54 -28.45
C PRO A 44 -0.07 42.29 -28.88
N ILE A 45 0.73 41.68 -28.01
CA ILE A 45 2.08 41.25 -28.34
C ILE A 45 1.95 40.19 -29.44
N GLN A 46 2.22 40.58 -30.68
CA GLN A 46 2.18 39.69 -31.82
C GLN A 46 3.43 38.79 -31.77
N LEU A 47 3.32 37.73 -30.98
CA LEU A 47 4.34 36.69 -30.87
C LEU A 47 4.57 36.10 -32.27
N GLY A 48 5.80 36.14 -32.77
CA GLY A 48 6.12 35.58 -34.10
C GLY A 48 5.77 34.09 -34.16
N SER A 49 5.16 33.63 -35.26
CA SER A 49 4.62 32.25 -35.37
C SER A 49 5.69 31.18 -35.06
N LYS A 50 6.95 31.45 -35.39
CA LYS A 50 8.12 30.59 -35.10
C LYS A 50 8.33 30.34 -33.60
N TYR A 51 8.01 31.30 -32.73
CA TYR A 51 8.12 31.12 -31.28
C TYR A 51 6.93 30.31 -30.75
N LEU A 52 5.73 30.54 -31.29
CA LEU A 52 4.51 29.82 -30.94
C LEU A 52 4.61 28.32 -31.31
N GLU A 53 5.16 27.99 -32.48
CA GLU A 53 5.44 26.61 -32.90
C GLU A 53 6.43 25.89 -31.98
N LYS A 54 7.50 26.59 -31.56
CA LYS A 54 8.47 26.04 -30.60
C LYS A 54 7.83 25.77 -29.24
N LEU A 55 6.98 26.68 -28.76
CA LEU A 55 6.26 26.49 -27.50
C LEU A 55 5.33 25.28 -27.56
N HIS A 56 4.56 25.11 -28.64
CA HIS A 56 3.72 23.92 -28.82
C HIS A 56 4.56 22.64 -28.83
N THR A 57 5.69 22.63 -29.52
CA THR A 57 6.61 21.49 -29.55
C THR A 57 7.12 21.14 -28.14
N ILE A 58 7.56 22.15 -27.37
CA ILE A 58 8.02 21.95 -25.99
C ILE A 58 6.88 21.45 -25.09
N LEU A 59 5.68 22.03 -25.22
CA LEU A 59 4.52 21.62 -24.45
C LEU A 59 4.19 20.15 -24.70
N SER A 60 4.08 19.73 -25.97
CA SER A 60 3.80 18.35 -26.34
C SER A 60 4.89 17.38 -25.88
N THR A 61 6.17 17.75 -25.94
CA THR A 61 7.25 16.89 -25.44
C THR A 61 7.19 16.70 -23.92
N LYS A 62 6.90 17.76 -23.16
CA LYS A 62 6.75 17.68 -21.70
C LYS A 62 5.51 16.89 -21.29
N GLU A 63 4.39 17.08 -21.99
CA GLU A 63 3.16 16.31 -21.78
C GLU A 63 3.39 14.81 -22.03
N ASN A 64 4.11 14.46 -23.11
CA ASN A 64 4.49 13.08 -23.39
C ASN A 64 5.42 12.51 -22.30
N ALA A 65 6.46 13.25 -21.88
CA ALA A 65 7.36 12.81 -20.82
C ALA A 65 6.63 12.58 -19.49
N LEU A 66 5.67 13.45 -19.16
CA LEU A 66 4.82 13.32 -17.99
C LEU A 66 3.92 12.08 -18.11
N SER A 67 3.26 11.91 -19.26
CA SER A 67 2.38 10.77 -19.54
C SER A 67 3.12 9.43 -19.47
N GLN A 68 4.31 9.35 -20.06
CA GLN A 68 5.16 8.16 -20.00
C GLN A 68 5.59 7.85 -18.55
N THR A 69 5.90 8.88 -17.76
CA THR A 69 6.26 8.72 -16.35
C THR A 69 5.07 8.22 -15.54
N ALA A 70 3.88 8.81 -15.72
CA ALA A 70 2.65 8.38 -15.06
C ALA A 70 2.31 6.92 -15.41
N LEU A 71 2.40 6.55 -16.69
CA LEU A 71 2.18 5.17 -17.14
C LEU A 71 3.16 4.20 -16.49
N ARG A 72 4.44 4.55 -16.40
CA ARG A 72 5.46 3.72 -15.74
C ARG A 72 5.13 3.48 -14.27
N VAL A 73 4.69 4.51 -13.55
CA VAL A 73 4.29 4.39 -12.15
C VAL A 73 3.07 3.47 -11.99
N LEU A 74 2.05 3.66 -12.82
CA LEU A 74 0.83 2.84 -12.79
C LEU A 74 1.12 1.38 -13.14
N LEU A 75 1.96 1.12 -14.15
CA LEU A 75 2.37 -0.24 -14.52
C LEU A 75 3.14 -0.93 -13.39
N ARG A 76 4.03 -0.21 -12.69
CA ARG A 76 4.72 -0.75 -11.50
C ARG A 76 3.73 -1.11 -10.40
N LYS A 77 2.77 -0.24 -10.10
CA LYS A 77 1.71 -0.53 -9.12
C LYS A 77 0.88 -1.75 -9.53
N ARG A 78 0.44 -1.82 -10.79
CA ARG A 78 -0.27 -2.97 -11.35
C ARG A 78 0.53 -4.27 -11.15
N ASN A 79 1.81 -4.27 -11.53
CA ASN A 79 2.65 -5.46 -11.40
C ASN A 79 2.81 -5.89 -9.95
N LYS A 80 2.96 -4.95 -9.01
CA LYS A 80 3.01 -5.25 -7.57
C LYS A 80 1.71 -5.91 -7.09
N LEU A 81 0.56 -5.38 -7.50
CA LEU A 81 -0.76 -5.97 -7.18
C LEU A 81 -0.91 -7.36 -7.81
N SER A 82 -0.44 -7.57 -9.04
CA SER A 82 -0.46 -8.89 -9.68
C SER A 82 0.38 -9.92 -8.92
N CYS A 83 1.51 -9.51 -8.33
CA CYS A 83 2.28 -10.39 -7.44
C CYS A 83 1.51 -10.72 -6.16
N GLN A 84 0.82 -9.74 -5.56
CA GLN A 84 0.00 -9.98 -4.37
C GLN A 84 -1.18 -10.92 -4.66
N LEU A 85 -1.82 -10.76 -5.83
CA LEU A 85 -2.90 -11.65 -6.26
C LEU A 85 -2.43 -13.10 -6.34
N ARG A 86 -1.24 -13.36 -6.91
CA ARG A 86 -0.69 -14.71 -6.99
C ARG A 86 -0.45 -15.34 -5.62
N ASN A 87 0.09 -14.58 -4.67
CA ASN A 87 0.27 -15.09 -3.31
C ASN A 87 -1.05 -15.49 -2.67
N LEU A 88 -2.10 -14.67 -2.85
CA LEU A 88 -3.44 -15.00 -2.36
C LEU A 88 -4.02 -16.24 -3.06
N GLU A 89 -3.84 -16.36 -4.38
CA GLU A 89 -4.25 -17.55 -5.13
C GLU A 89 -3.55 -18.82 -4.63
N ASP A 90 -2.25 -18.74 -4.32
CA ASP A 90 -1.48 -19.84 -3.75
C ASP A 90 -1.98 -20.21 -2.34
N GLU A 91 -2.27 -19.21 -1.49
CA GLU A 91 -2.86 -19.42 -0.16
C GLU A 91 -4.26 -20.08 -0.25
N ILE A 92 -5.10 -19.64 -1.18
CA ILE A 92 -6.41 -20.26 -1.44
C ILE A 92 -6.24 -21.73 -1.85
N ALA A 93 -5.31 -22.02 -2.76
CA ALA A 93 -5.05 -23.39 -3.20
C ALA A 93 -4.57 -24.30 -2.06
N VAL A 94 -3.78 -23.77 -1.11
CA VAL A 94 -3.40 -24.48 0.12
C VAL A 94 -4.62 -24.76 0.98
N CYS A 95 -5.50 -23.78 1.19
CA CYS A 95 -6.76 -23.97 1.91
C CYS A 95 -7.63 -25.06 1.27
N ASP A 96 -7.82 -25.00 -0.06
CA ASP A 96 -8.61 -26.00 -0.80
C ASP A 96 -8.04 -27.40 -0.63
N LYS A 97 -6.72 -27.57 -0.71
CA LYS A 97 -6.05 -28.85 -0.47
C LYS A 97 -6.27 -29.33 0.97
N ASN A 98 -6.17 -28.45 1.95
CA ASN A 98 -6.39 -28.78 3.35
C ASN A 98 -7.83 -29.21 3.60
N ILE A 99 -8.81 -28.51 2.99
CA ILE A 99 -10.23 -28.88 3.04
C ILE A 99 -10.44 -30.29 2.48
N GLN A 100 -9.91 -30.59 1.29
CA GLN A 100 -10.02 -31.93 0.71
C GLN A 100 -9.40 -32.99 1.61
N THR A 101 -8.19 -32.72 2.12
CA THR A 101 -7.49 -33.63 3.03
C THR A 101 -8.39 -33.95 4.25
N ILE A 102 -8.96 -32.92 4.88
CA ILE A 102 -9.87 -33.05 6.03
C ILE A 102 -11.11 -33.89 5.69
N LEU A 103 -11.71 -33.67 4.52
CA LEU A 103 -12.90 -34.39 4.05
C LEU A 103 -12.61 -35.87 3.75
N ASP A 104 -11.41 -36.17 3.26
CA ASP A 104 -10.98 -37.54 2.94
C ASP A 104 -10.71 -38.40 4.19
N GLY A 105 -10.58 -37.78 5.38
CA GLY A 105 -10.64 -38.48 6.66
C GLY A 105 -9.42 -39.34 7.06
N GLY A 106 -8.32 -39.32 6.29
CA GLY A 106 -7.06 -40.00 6.61
C GLY A 106 -6.38 -39.55 7.93
N GLU A 107 -5.45 -40.37 8.44
CA GLU A 107 -4.79 -40.20 9.74
C GLU A 107 -3.90 -38.94 9.84
N ASP A 108 -3.29 -38.51 8.72
CA ASP A 108 -2.48 -37.28 8.61
C ASP A 108 -3.30 -35.98 8.76
N ASN A 109 -4.63 -36.09 8.87
CA ASN A 109 -5.51 -34.94 9.03
C ASN A 109 -5.47 -34.30 10.40
N LEU A 110 -5.03 -35.01 11.45
CA LEU A 110 -5.06 -34.45 12.79
C LEU A 110 -4.16 -33.20 12.88
N ALA A 111 -2.98 -33.25 12.27
CA ALA A 111 -2.08 -32.09 12.19
C ALA A 111 -2.72 -30.94 11.41
N VAL A 112 -3.27 -31.20 10.21
CA VAL A 112 -3.93 -30.19 9.38
C VAL A 112 -5.14 -29.56 10.08
N LYS A 113 -5.92 -30.36 10.82
CA LYS A 113 -7.06 -29.89 11.62
C LYS A 113 -6.61 -28.98 12.76
N ILE A 114 -5.55 -29.35 13.48
CA ILE A 114 -5.01 -28.53 14.57
C ILE A 114 -4.46 -27.21 14.01
N GLU A 115 -3.65 -27.24 12.95
CA GLU A 115 -3.11 -26.03 12.32
C GLU A 115 -4.23 -25.12 11.77
N ALA A 116 -5.27 -25.68 11.14
CA ALA A 116 -6.42 -24.90 10.66
C ALA A 116 -7.23 -24.25 11.79
N ILE A 117 -7.40 -24.94 12.94
CA ILE A 117 -8.06 -24.36 14.11
C ILE A 117 -7.20 -23.24 14.71
N ILE A 118 -5.88 -23.44 14.77
CA ILE A 118 -4.93 -22.42 15.19
C ILE A 118 -5.01 -21.19 14.26
N ASP A 119 -5.01 -21.37 12.94
CA ASP A 119 -5.12 -20.24 12.01
C ASP A 119 -6.52 -19.58 11.99
N ALA A 120 -7.58 -20.33 12.30
CA ALA A 120 -8.95 -19.81 12.36
C ALA A 120 -9.21 -18.91 13.59
N ASP A 121 -8.49 -19.13 14.69
CA ASP A 121 -8.73 -18.37 15.91
C ASP A 121 -8.03 -16.99 15.86
N ASN A 122 -8.81 -15.93 15.60
CA ASN A 122 -9.45 -15.16 16.68
C ASN A 122 -10.08 -13.84 16.16
N ASP A 123 -11.12 -13.96 15.32
CA ASP A 123 -11.89 -12.81 14.80
C ASP A 123 -13.23 -12.61 15.55
N GLU A 124 -13.40 -13.21 16.74
CA GLU A 124 -14.61 -13.03 17.60
C GLU A 124 -14.89 -11.54 17.87
N LEU A 125 -13.83 -10.73 17.98
CA LEU A 125 -13.94 -9.29 18.14
C LEU A 125 -14.44 -8.60 16.85
N ASP A 126 -14.05 -9.10 15.68
CA ASP A 126 -14.47 -8.59 14.38
C ASP A 126 -15.94 -8.91 14.14
N ASP A 127 -16.36 -10.15 14.42
CA ASP A 127 -17.76 -10.59 14.35
C ASP A 127 -18.65 -9.73 15.27
N MET A 128 -18.22 -9.53 16.53
CA MET A 128 -18.95 -8.67 17.46
C MET A 128 -19.03 -7.22 16.97
N CYS A 129 -17.97 -6.68 16.38
CA CYS A 129 -18.02 -5.32 15.81
C CYS A 129 -18.98 -5.27 14.61
N TYR A 130 -18.97 -6.28 13.75
CA TYR A 130 -19.85 -6.39 12.60
C TYR A 130 -21.32 -6.45 13.01
N GLU A 131 -21.69 -7.34 13.94
CA GLU A 131 -23.06 -7.50 14.43
C GLU A 131 -23.64 -6.23 15.07
N ASN A 132 -22.80 -5.43 15.72
CA ASN A 132 -23.21 -4.20 16.40
C ASN A 132 -23.10 -2.95 15.50
N ASN A 133 -22.82 -3.10 14.20
CA ASN A 133 -22.56 -2.01 13.26
C ASN A 133 -21.46 -1.04 13.73
N TRP A 134 -20.44 -1.56 14.40
CA TRP A 134 -19.26 -0.80 14.82
C TRP A 134 -18.20 -0.81 13.72
N THR A 135 -17.23 0.10 13.83
CA THR A 135 -16.07 0.06 12.94
C THR A 135 -15.24 -1.18 13.27
N LEU A 136 -14.75 -1.87 12.24
CA LEU A 136 -13.85 -3.01 12.44
C LEU A 136 -12.66 -2.61 13.34
N PRO A 137 -12.27 -3.50 14.27
CA PRO A 137 -11.22 -3.22 15.24
C PRO A 137 -9.88 -2.92 14.55
N THR A 138 -9.16 -1.95 15.09
CA THR A 138 -7.80 -1.63 14.65
C THR A 138 -6.80 -2.38 15.53
N TYR A 139 -6.14 -3.38 14.96
CA TYR A 139 -5.08 -4.13 15.63
C TYR A 139 -3.71 -3.47 15.45
N ARG A 140 -3.00 -3.23 16.55
CA ARG A 140 -1.61 -2.73 16.53
C ARG A 140 -0.74 -3.59 17.41
N VAL A 141 0.17 -4.36 16.81
CA VAL A 141 1.22 -5.08 17.54
C VAL A 141 2.51 -4.29 17.45
N SER A 142 3.24 -4.17 18.56
CA SER A 142 4.52 -3.47 18.64
C SER A 142 5.53 -4.32 19.41
N PRO A 143 6.77 -4.45 18.91
CA PRO A 143 7.84 -5.07 19.66
C PRO A 143 8.23 -4.16 20.84
N VAL A 144 8.55 -4.78 21.96
CA VAL A 144 9.01 -4.11 23.19
C VAL A 144 10.17 -4.91 23.78
N ASP A 145 10.95 -4.32 24.67
CA ASP A 145 12.05 -5.04 25.31
C ASP A 145 11.51 -6.27 26.06
N GLY A 146 12.05 -7.44 25.73
CA GLY A 146 11.59 -8.73 26.26
C GLY A 146 10.34 -9.35 25.61
N GLY A 147 9.80 -8.80 24.51
CA GLY A 147 8.71 -9.45 23.78
C GLY A 147 7.83 -8.56 22.90
N PHE A 148 6.53 -8.83 22.87
CA PHE A 148 5.54 -8.14 22.06
C PHE A 148 4.37 -7.65 22.91
N ARG A 149 3.81 -6.51 22.52
CA ARG A 149 2.57 -5.96 23.07
C ARG A 149 1.62 -5.66 21.93
N ALA A 150 0.35 -5.98 22.09
CA ALA A 150 -0.71 -5.55 21.19
C ALA A 150 -1.58 -4.50 21.85
N ASN A 151 -2.14 -3.60 21.06
CA ASN A 151 -3.20 -2.70 21.45
C ASN A 151 -4.29 -2.77 20.38
N ILE A 152 -5.53 -2.88 20.82
CA ILE A 152 -6.68 -2.94 19.95
C ILE A 152 -7.58 -1.76 20.26
N THR A 153 -8.08 -1.12 19.21
CA THR A 153 -9.04 -0.02 19.33
C THR A 153 -10.32 -0.36 18.59
N VAL A 154 -11.44 -0.25 19.29
CA VAL A 154 -12.81 -0.46 18.79
C VAL A 154 -13.57 0.86 18.91
N LYS A 155 -14.25 1.25 17.83
CA LYS A 155 -15.07 2.48 17.79
C LYS A 155 -16.51 2.13 17.43
N GLY A 156 -17.42 2.41 18.36
CA GLY A 156 -18.86 2.40 18.14
C GLY A 156 -19.40 3.78 17.79
N LEU A 157 -20.72 3.91 17.69
CA LEU A 157 -21.40 5.19 17.36
C LEU A 157 -21.20 6.26 18.43
N ASP A 158 -21.12 5.85 19.70
CA ASP A 158 -21.13 6.70 20.89
C ASP A 158 -19.97 6.39 21.86
N PHE A 159 -19.10 5.43 21.53
CA PHE A 159 -17.97 5.07 22.38
C PHE A 159 -16.71 4.72 21.59
N GLU A 160 -15.57 4.89 22.25
CA GLU A 160 -14.28 4.39 21.82
C GLU A 160 -13.63 3.63 22.97
N CYS A 161 -13.16 2.42 22.66
CA CYS A 161 -12.53 1.52 23.59
C CYS A 161 -11.15 1.16 23.05
N SER A 162 -10.10 1.35 23.84
CA SER A 162 -8.79 0.79 23.56
C SER A 162 -8.38 -0.12 24.70
N GLU A 163 -7.79 -1.26 24.38
CA GLU A 163 -7.23 -2.18 25.36
C GLU A 163 -5.94 -2.81 24.85
N GLY A 164 -4.96 -2.91 25.75
CA GLY A 164 -3.64 -3.42 25.45
C GLY A 164 -3.41 -4.79 26.08
N SER A 165 -2.62 -5.65 25.45
CA SER A 165 -2.15 -6.86 26.09
C SER A 165 -0.98 -6.60 27.05
N GLY A 166 -0.73 -7.60 27.90
CA GLY A 166 0.52 -7.71 28.64
C GLY A 166 1.71 -8.00 27.72
N LEU A 167 2.87 -8.26 28.32
CA LEU A 167 4.05 -8.69 27.59
C LEU A 167 3.93 -10.17 27.20
N HIS A 168 4.09 -10.48 25.92
CA HIS A 168 4.03 -11.85 25.41
C HIS A 168 5.27 -12.20 24.60
N SER A 169 5.64 -13.48 24.57
CA SER A 169 6.79 -13.98 23.84
C SER A 169 6.59 -14.02 22.31
N ASN A 170 5.34 -14.01 21.84
CA ASN A 170 5.02 -14.00 20.42
C ASN A 170 3.94 -12.95 20.06
N PRO A 171 3.94 -12.44 18.81
CA PRO A 171 2.97 -11.43 18.37
C PRO A 171 1.52 -11.90 18.39
N ARG A 172 1.28 -13.19 18.10
CA ARG A 172 -0.05 -13.77 17.97
C ARG A 172 -0.78 -13.85 19.31
N LEU A 173 -0.13 -14.41 20.34
CA LEU A 173 -0.59 -14.41 21.73
C LEU A 173 -0.78 -12.98 22.27
N ALA A 174 0.10 -12.04 21.90
CA ALA A 174 -0.09 -10.64 22.26
C ALA A 174 -1.41 -10.10 21.69
N ARG A 175 -1.73 -10.40 20.43
CA ARG A 175 -2.97 -10.00 19.75
C ARG A 175 -4.19 -10.66 20.38
N GLU A 176 -4.17 -11.98 20.54
CA GLU A 176 -5.27 -12.76 21.14
C GLU A 176 -5.57 -12.31 22.57
N SER A 177 -4.53 -12.07 23.37
CA SER A 177 -4.68 -11.55 24.74
C SER A 177 -5.30 -10.16 24.76
N ALA A 178 -4.95 -9.29 23.81
CA ALA A 178 -5.57 -7.97 23.71
C ALA A 178 -7.03 -8.09 23.24
N ALA A 179 -7.32 -9.01 22.32
CA ALA A 179 -8.67 -9.23 21.79
C ALA A 179 -9.60 -9.71 22.92
N ALA A 180 -9.18 -10.74 23.66
CA ALA A 180 -9.92 -11.27 24.80
C ALA A 180 -10.22 -10.20 25.87
N GLN A 181 -9.22 -9.35 26.18
CA GLN A 181 -9.41 -8.24 27.13
C GLN A 181 -10.39 -7.18 26.61
N THR A 182 -10.29 -6.84 25.33
CA THR A 182 -11.21 -5.89 24.67
C THR A 182 -12.64 -6.43 24.70
N ILE A 183 -12.83 -7.71 24.36
CA ILE A 183 -14.12 -8.40 24.39
C ILE A 183 -14.72 -8.37 25.81
N ALA A 184 -13.93 -8.72 26.83
CA ALA A 184 -14.38 -8.69 28.22
C ALA A 184 -14.82 -7.28 28.66
N LYS A 185 -14.07 -6.24 28.27
CA LYS A 185 -14.40 -4.85 28.53
C LYS A 185 -15.69 -4.41 27.84
N LEU A 186 -15.86 -4.75 26.55
CA LEU A 186 -17.08 -4.46 25.79
C LEU A 186 -18.31 -5.11 26.43
N ARG A 187 -18.20 -6.38 26.84
CA ARG A 187 -19.27 -7.10 27.55
C ARG A 187 -19.60 -6.44 28.90
N SER A 188 -18.60 -5.97 29.64
CA SER A 188 -18.81 -5.25 30.90
C SER A 188 -19.50 -3.90 30.72
N MET A 189 -19.22 -3.19 29.61
CA MET A 189 -19.88 -1.92 29.30
C MET A 189 -21.36 -2.12 28.92
N ARG A 190 -21.69 -3.20 28.19
CA ARG A 190 -23.09 -3.54 27.86
C ARG A 190 -23.95 -3.84 29.10
N GLY A 191 -23.36 -4.31 30.20
CA GLY A 191 -24.07 -4.58 31.46
C GLY A 191 -24.37 -3.35 32.34
N LYS A 192 -23.91 -2.15 31.96
CA LYS A 192 -24.07 -0.91 32.76
C LYS A 192 -25.13 0.06 32.22
N ILE A 193 -25.86 -0.33 31.17
CA ILE A 193 -26.84 0.51 30.46
C ILE A 193 -28.30 0.06 30.75
N GLN A 194 -28.52 -0.82 31.72
CA GLN A 194 -29.86 -1.31 32.09
C GLN A 194 -30.30 -0.87 33.49
#